data_AF-A0A6P2BJR1-F1
#
_entry.id   AF-A0A6P2BJR1-F1
#
_cell.length_a   1.000
_cell.length_b   1.000
_cell.length_c   1.000
_cell.angle_alpha   90.00
_cell.angle_beta   90.00
_cell.angle_gamma   90.00
#
_symmetry.space_group_name_H-M   'P 1'
#
loop_
_entity.id
_entity.type
_entity.pdbx_description
1 polymer ?
#
loop_
_entity_poly.entity_id
_entity_poly.type
_entity_poly.pdbx_seq_one_letter_code
_entity_poly.pdbx_strand_id
1 'polypeptide(L)'
;MDDAEPPGTDATLSGLNLSTGSLTPGFAPAQTSYSVEVDFDVMSVQITATLADSAATLTVNDASASSGEASTPIHLEQGLNTITLQVTAADGATTESYSVAVTRQSEIDSPTGFRLIGGQSDGIGVDGRTVSSVGDLNGDGIDDIVIGIPRTFNQSFSFEGAAYVV
;
A
#
# COMPACT_ATOMS: atom_id res chain seq x y z
N MET A 1 0.47 55.92 -7.62
CA MET A 1 -0.37 54.73 -7.47
C MET A 1 0.59 53.57 -7.60
N ASP A 2 0.67 52.74 -6.57
CA ASP A 2 1.54 51.56 -6.53
C ASP A 2 0.93 50.54 -7.48
N ASP A 3 1.61 50.25 -8.59
CA ASP A 3 1.16 49.27 -9.59
C ASP A 3 1.56 47.89 -9.09
N ALA A 4 0.72 47.30 -8.24
CA ALA A 4 0.93 45.93 -7.78
C ALA A 4 0.68 44.98 -8.96
N GLU A 5 1.67 44.14 -9.27
CA GLU A 5 1.55 43.09 -10.27
C GLU A 5 0.34 42.20 -9.94
N PRO A 6 -0.47 41.79 -10.94
CA PRO A 6 -1.58 40.88 -10.69
C PRO A 6 -1.08 39.57 -10.07
N PRO A 7 -1.84 38.97 -9.15
CA PRO A 7 -1.43 37.72 -8.51
C PRO A 7 -1.28 36.60 -9.55
N GLY A 8 -0.29 35.73 -9.34
CA GLY A 8 0.02 34.59 -10.21
C GLY A 8 -1.11 33.55 -10.25
N THR A 9 -1.27 32.89 -11.39
CA THR A 9 -2.30 31.88 -11.64
C THR A 9 -1.73 30.45 -11.79
N ASP A 10 -0.46 30.23 -11.47
CA ASP A 10 0.17 28.92 -11.59
C ASP A 10 -0.15 28.06 -10.35
N ALA A 11 -1.05 27.10 -10.54
CA ALA A 11 -1.44 26.13 -9.53
C ALA A 11 -0.74 24.77 -9.71
N THR A 12 0.37 24.68 -10.44
CA THR A 12 1.01 23.39 -10.72
C THR A 12 2.06 23.00 -9.67
N LEU A 13 2.38 21.69 -9.63
CA LEU A 13 3.53 21.16 -8.92
C LEU A 13 4.78 21.14 -9.83
N SER A 14 5.93 21.39 -9.22
CA SER A 14 7.26 21.19 -9.81
C SER A 14 7.95 19.91 -9.32
N GLY A 15 7.42 19.27 -8.27
CA GLY A 15 7.87 17.98 -7.77
C GLY A 15 6.84 17.30 -6.87
N LEU A 16 6.84 15.97 -6.86
CA LEU A 16 6.02 15.14 -5.98
C LEU A 16 6.81 13.88 -5.60
N ASN A 17 6.95 13.61 -4.31
CA ASN A 17 7.58 12.41 -3.77
C ASN A 17 6.79 11.86 -2.58
N LEU A 18 6.94 10.57 -2.33
CA LEU A 18 6.46 9.90 -1.12
C LEU A 18 7.64 9.48 -0.25
N SER A 19 7.41 9.33 1.05
CA SER A 19 8.42 8.83 1.99
C SER A 19 8.88 7.39 1.71
N THR A 20 8.06 6.60 1.02
CA THR A 20 8.38 5.25 0.54
C THR A 20 7.53 4.91 -0.69
N GLY A 21 7.92 3.87 -1.43
CA GLY A 21 7.33 3.51 -2.71
C GLY A 21 7.82 4.40 -3.86
N SER A 22 7.31 4.14 -5.06
CA SER A 22 7.65 4.91 -6.26
C SER A 22 6.39 5.26 -7.04
N LEU A 23 6.29 6.53 -7.47
CA LEU A 23 5.20 7.01 -8.30
C LEU A 23 5.20 6.30 -9.65
N THR A 24 4.03 5.82 -10.06
CA THR A 24 3.77 5.27 -11.38
C THR A 24 2.57 6.02 -12.00
N PRO A 25 2.75 6.71 -13.14
CA PRO A 25 4.03 7.01 -13.79
C PRO A 25 4.95 7.87 -12.89
N GLY A 26 6.23 7.99 -13.26
CA GLY A 26 7.11 8.97 -12.61
C GLY A 26 6.55 10.39 -12.75
N PHE A 27 6.92 11.28 -11.82
CA PHE A 27 6.37 12.64 -11.77
C PHE A 27 6.54 13.40 -13.09
N ALA A 28 5.45 14.02 -13.54
CA ALA A 28 5.44 14.98 -14.64
C ALA A 28 4.47 16.12 -14.31
N PRO A 29 4.80 17.41 -14.57
CA PRO A 29 3.96 18.54 -14.15
C PRO A 29 2.52 18.51 -14.67
N ALA A 30 2.32 17.98 -15.89
CA ALA A 30 1.01 17.85 -16.52
C ALA A 30 0.22 16.61 -16.07
N GLN A 31 0.83 15.72 -15.30
CA GLN A 31 0.19 14.51 -14.80
C GLN A 31 -0.39 14.78 -13.41
N THR A 32 -1.69 14.52 -13.28
CA THR A 32 -2.45 14.77 -12.04
C THR A 32 -2.83 13.49 -11.29
N SER A 33 -2.61 12.31 -11.88
CA SER A 33 -2.96 11.03 -11.26
C SER A 33 -1.75 10.10 -11.19
N TYR A 34 -1.53 9.50 -10.04
CA TYR A 34 -0.41 8.59 -9.78
C TYR A 34 -0.87 7.38 -8.99
N SER A 35 -0.15 6.27 -9.14
CA SER A 35 -0.25 5.10 -8.26
C SER A 35 1.08 4.82 -7.57
N VAL A 36 1.00 4.25 -6.38
CA VAL A 36 2.13 3.75 -5.60
C VAL A 36 1.70 2.44 -4.94
N GLU A 37 2.57 1.44 -4.98
CA GLU A 37 2.43 0.23 -4.17
C GLU A 37 3.41 0.28 -3.01
N VAL A 38 2.95 -0.12 -1.82
CA VAL A 38 3.78 -0.22 -0.61
C VAL A 38 3.57 -1.57 0.07
N ASP A 39 4.61 -2.05 0.73
CA ASP A 39 4.59 -3.31 1.46
C ASP A 39 3.59 -3.26 2.62
N PHE A 40 3.16 -4.45 3.07
CA PHE A 40 2.17 -4.60 4.15
C PHE A 40 2.57 -3.92 5.46
N ASP A 41 3.86 -3.87 5.79
CA ASP A 41 4.38 -3.29 7.04
C ASP A 41 4.39 -1.74 7.04
N VAL A 42 4.15 -1.12 5.89
CA VAL A 42 4.05 0.34 5.75
C VAL A 42 2.68 0.83 6.24
N MET A 43 2.60 1.26 7.49
CA MET A 43 1.36 1.76 8.11
C MET A 43 1.02 3.22 7.77
N SER A 44 1.98 3.97 7.25
CA SER A 44 1.80 5.38 6.91
C SER A 44 2.80 5.87 5.89
N VAL A 45 2.42 6.88 5.13
CA VAL A 45 3.30 7.61 4.20
C VAL A 45 3.25 9.11 4.48
N GLN A 46 4.29 9.83 4.09
CA GLN A 46 4.28 11.29 4.00
C GLN A 46 4.43 11.70 2.54
N ILE A 47 3.80 12.81 2.18
CA ILE A 47 3.88 13.43 0.86
C ILE A 47 4.81 14.63 0.94
N THR A 48 5.71 14.76 -0.03
CA THR A 48 6.53 15.95 -0.22
C THR A 48 6.26 16.49 -1.61
N ALA A 49 5.48 17.56 -1.69
CA ALA A 49 5.11 18.21 -2.94
C ALA A 49 5.75 19.59 -3.01
N THR A 50 6.34 19.94 -4.15
CA THR A 50 6.95 21.23 -4.40
C THR A 50 6.07 22.00 -5.36
N LEU A 51 5.60 23.17 -4.94
CA LEU A 51 4.82 24.08 -5.78
C LEU A 51 5.69 24.68 -6.89
N ALA A 52 5.12 24.92 -8.06
CA ALA A 52 5.81 25.66 -9.13
C ALA A 52 5.88 27.15 -8.80
N ASP A 53 4.79 27.72 -8.28
CA ASP A 53 4.74 29.08 -7.75
C ASP A 53 4.93 29.07 -6.22
N SER A 54 5.93 29.83 -5.75
CA SER A 54 6.21 30.00 -4.31
C SER A 54 5.12 30.77 -3.55
N ALA A 55 4.27 31.53 -4.24
CA ALA A 55 3.14 32.25 -3.66
C ALA A 55 1.85 31.43 -3.62
N ALA A 56 1.82 30.25 -4.25
CA ALA A 56 0.70 29.32 -4.16
C ALA A 56 0.62 28.65 -2.78
N THR A 57 -0.51 28.02 -2.49
CA THR A 57 -0.75 27.26 -1.25
C THR A 57 -1.07 25.80 -1.57
N LEU A 58 -0.80 24.92 -0.60
CA LEU A 58 -0.97 23.47 -0.73
C LEU A 58 -1.79 22.91 0.41
N THR A 59 -2.72 22.01 0.10
CA THR A 59 -3.29 21.07 1.06
C THR A 59 -3.01 19.63 0.65
N VAL A 60 -2.88 18.74 1.64
CA VAL A 60 -2.78 17.28 1.49
C VAL A 60 -3.86 16.66 2.36
N ASN A 61 -4.81 15.93 1.77
CA ASN A 61 -6.04 15.46 2.44
C ASN A 61 -6.72 16.58 3.24
N ASP A 62 -6.92 17.74 2.59
CA ASP A 62 -7.51 18.96 3.15
C ASP A 62 -6.71 19.65 4.28
N ALA A 63 -5.63 19.04 4.78
CA ALA A 63 -4.74 19.65 5.75
C ALA A 63 -3.70 20.55 5.07
N SER A 64 -3.48 21.76 5.58
CA SER A 64 -2.45 22.66 5.04
C SER A 64 -1.06 22.04 5.11
N ALA A 65 -0.31 22.12 4.01
CA ALA A 65 1.06 21.65 3.90
C ALA A 65 1.97 22.74 3.32
N SER A 66 3.27 22.59 3.51
CA SER A 66 4.28 23.52 3.00
C SER A 66 4.97 22.96 1.77
N SER A 67 5.25 23.82 0.79
CA SER A 67 5.99 23.46 -0.42
C SER A 67 7.37 22.91 -0.07
N GLY A 68 7.73 21.75 -0.61
CA GLY A 68 9.02 21.09 -0.43
C GLY A 68 9.22 20.38 0.90
N GLU A 69 8.25 20.48 1.83
CA GLU A 69 8.30 19.84 3.14
C GLU A 69 7.44 18.57 3.19
N ALA A 70 7.79 17.64 4.07
CA ALA A 70 6.97 16.46 4.30
C ALA A 70 5.66 16.83 5.01
N SER A 71 4.54 16.29 4.52
CA SER A 71 3.25 16.37 5.19
C SER A 71 3.29 15.68 6.56
N THR A 72 2.25 15.89 7.37
CA THR A 72 2.00 14.97 8.49
C THR A 72 1.85 13.53 7.97
N PRO A 73 2.25 12.51 8.76
CA PRO A 73 2.04 11.11 8.39
C PRO A 73 0.57 10.80 8.10
N ILE A 74 0.31 10.19 6.96
CA ILE A 74 -1.01 9.76 6.50
C ILE A 74 -1.11 8.26 6.77
N HIS A 75 -2.04 7.86 7.63
CA HIS A 75 -2.28 6.45 7.93
C HIS A 75 -2.86 5.73 6.71
N LEU A 76 -2.46 4.47 6.53
CA LEU A 76 -2.92 3.62 5.44
C LEU A 76 -3.72 2.43 5.97
N GLU A 77 -4.93 2.28 5.47
CA GLU A 77 -5.69 1.05 5.57
C GLU A 77 -5.12 0.01 4.59
N GLN A 78 -5.42 -1.27 4.80
CA GLN A 78 -5.04 -2.29 3.81
C GLN A 78 -5.81 -2.06 2.50
N GLY A 79 -5.16 -2.32 1.36
CA GLY A 79 -5.72 -2.08 0.04
C GLY A 79 -5.55 -0.63 -0.44
N LEU A 80 -6.53 -0.15 -1.22
CA LEU A 80 -6.46 1.15 -1.90
C LEU A 80 -6.77 2.31 -0.94
N ASN A 81 -5.81 3.22 -0.80
CA ASN A 81 -5.93 4.50 -0.12
C ASN A 81 -5.77 5.62 -1.16
N THR A 82 -6.64 6.63 -1.14
CA THR A 82 -6.50 7.78 -2.04
C THR A 82 -6.05 9.00 -1.25
N ILE A 83 -4.94 9.60 -1.68
CA ILE A 83 -4.42 10.86 -1.13
C ILE A 83 -4.66 11.96 -2.14
N THR A 84 -5.31 13.04 -1.71
CA THR A 84 -5.58 14.21 -2.55
C THR A 84 -4.64 15.34 -2.18
N LEU A 85 -4.13 16.04 -3.19
CA LEU A 85 -3.43 17.30 -3.04
C LEU A 85 -4.19 18.37 -3.79
N GLN A 86 -4.39 19.51 -3.16
CA GLN A 86 -4.95 20.68 -3.82
C GLN A 86 -3.94 21.82 -3.78
N VAL A 87 -3.53 22.29 -4.94
CA VAL A 87 -2.74 23.50 -5.09
C VAL A 87 -3.69 24.63 -5.43
N THR A 88 -3.55 25.77 -4.74
CA THR A 88 -4.30 26.99 -5.03
C THR A 88 -3.29 28.09 -5.34
N ALA A 89 -3.36 28.65 -6.55
CA ALA A 89 -2.45 29.72 -7.00
C ALA A 89 -2.61 30.99 -6.16
N ALA A 90 -1.68 31.94 -6.33
CA ALA A 90 -1.67 33.20 -5.59
C ALA A 90 -2.94 34.06 -5.82
N ASP A 91 -3.63 33.87 -6.95
CA ASP A 91 -4.91 34.52 -7.24
C ASP A 91 -6.08 34.03 -6.36
N GLY A 92 -5.89 32.94 -5.62
CA GLY A 92 -6.90 32.32 -4.76
C GLY A 92 -8.07 31.66 -5.49
N ALA A 93 -8.07 31.67 -6.82
CA ALA A 93 -9.17 31.22 -7.67
C ALA A 93 -8.78 30.03 -8.54
N THR A 94 -7.54 30.02 -9.03
CA THR A 94 -7.02 28.93 -9.85
C THR A 94 -6.55 27.80 -8.95
N THR A 95 -7.12 26.61 -9.15
CA THR A 95 -6.75 25.40 -8.41
C THR A 95 -6.43 24.25 -9.34
N GLU A 96 -5.52 23.39 -8.91
CA GLU A 96 -5.19 22.13 -9.57
C GLU A 96 -5.20 21.01 -8.51
N SER A 97 -5.75 19.86 -8.88
CA SER A 97 -5.87 18.72 -7.96
C SER A 97 -5.02 17.56 -8.46
N TYR A 98 -4.20 17.02 -7.57
CA TYR A 98 -3.41 15.83 -7.81
C TYR A 98 -3.94 14.69 -6.93
N SER A 99 -3.95 13.47 -7.47
CA SER A 99 -4.41 12.27 -6.79
C SER A 99 -3.32 11.21 -6.80
N VAL A 100 -3.04 10.65 -5.62
CA VAL A 100 -2.12 9.53 -5.44
C VAL A 100 -2.89 8.35 -4.87
N ALA A 101 -3.07 7.31 -5.68
CA ALA A 101 -3.60 6.02 -5.28
C ALA A 101 -2.48 5.18 -4.65
N VAL A 102 -2.51 5.01 -3.33
CA VAL A 102 -1.57 4.16 -2.61
C VAL A 102 -2.22 2.82 -2.32
N THR A 103 -1.76 1.76 -2.97
CA THR A 103 -2.17 0.38 -2.66
C THR A 103 -1.21 -0.20 -1.65
N ARG A 104 -1.70 -0.39 -0.42
CA ARG A 104 -0.98 -1.11 0.63
C ARG A 104 -1.28 -2.60 0.50
N GLN A 105 -0.23 -3.40 0.31
CA GLN A 105 -0.34 -4.85 0.15
C GLN A 105 -0.93 -5.53 1.39
N SER A 106 -1.49 -6.73 1.20
CA SER A 106 -1.89 -7.61 2.29
C SER A 106 -0.71 -8.44 2.79
N GLU A 107 -0.77 -8.95 4.03
CA GLU A 107 0.31 -9.76 4.64
C GLU A 107 0.68 -10.98 3.76
N ILE A 108 -0.29 -11.50 3.02
CA ILE A 108 -0.15 -12.68 2.16
C ILE A 108 0.48 -12.37 0.79
N ASP A 109 0.48 -11.10 0.36
CA ASP A 109 1.07 -10.68 -0.92
C ASP A 109 2.58 -10.40 -0.82
N SER A 110 3.15 -10.46 0.40
CA SER A 110 4.58 -10.24 0.58
C SER A 110 5.40 -11.40 -0.02
N PRO A 111 6.45 -11.13 -0.83
CA PRO A 111 7.21 -12.15 -1.56
C PRO A 111 7.99 -13.12 -0.66
N THR A 112 7.93 -12.97 0.66
CA THR A 112 8.65 -13.80 1.62
C THR A 112 8.02 -15.18 1.87
N GLY A 113 6.81 -15.44 1.37
CA GLY A 113 6.14 -16.75 1.41
C GLY A 113 5.85 -17.28 2.81
N PHE A 114 5.18 -18.42 2.90
CA PHE A 114 4.84 -19.07 4.17
C PHE A 114 5.81 -20.20 4.51
N ARG A 115 6.32 -20.23 5.75
CA ARG A 115 7.07 -21.37 6.30
C ARG A 115 6.17 -22.23 7.17
N LEU A 116 5.75 -23.38 6.66
CA LEU A 116 5.05 -24.39 7.45
C LEU A 116 6.04 -25.12 8.37
N ILE A 117 5.94 -24.90 9.69
CA ILE A 117 6.70 -25.65 10.69
C ILE A 117 5.84 -26.82 11.17
N GLY A 118 6.31 -28.05 10.98
CA GLY A 118 5.65 -29.22 11.57
C GLY A 118 5.73 -29.20 13.09
N GLY A 119 4.63 -29.50 13.78
CA GLY A 119 4.61 -29.67 15.24
C GLY A 119 5.56 -30.77 15.69
N GLN A 120 6.08 -30.63 16.92
CA GLN A 120 7.03 -31.54 17.58
C GLN A 120 6.59 -33.01 17.41
N SER A 121 7.44 -33.83 16.79
CA SER A 121 7.23 -35.27 16.69
C SER A 121 7.71 -35.97 17.96
N ASP A 122 6.86 -36.78 18.60
CA ASP A 122 7.24 -37.75 19.64
C ASP A 122 8.06 -38.93 19.06
N GLY A 123 9.10 -38.65 18.26
CA GLY A 123 10.15 -39.62 17.94
C GLY A 123 9.91 -40.57 16.76
N ILE A 124 8.95 -40.32 15.87
CA ILE A 124 8.81 -41.06 14.61
C ILE A 124 8.67 -40.08 13.44
N GLY A 125 9.72 -40.01 12.62
CA GLY A 125 9.80 -39.13 11.46
C GLY A 125 8.67 -39.40 10.46
N VAL A 126 7.94 -38.35 10.12
CA VAL A 126 6.95 -38.34 9.03
C VAL A 126 7.48 -37.46 7.91
N ASP A 127 8.46 -37.97 7.17
CA ASP A 127 9.07 -37.35 5.98
C ASP A 127 8.12 -37.32 4.76
N GLY A 128 6.85 -36.99 4.97
CA GLY A 128 5.83 -37.05 3.92
C GLY A 128 4.67 -36.12 4.20
N ARG A 129 4.87 -34.83 3.99
CA ARG A 129 3.76 -33.89 3.81
C ARG A 129 3.65 -33.57 2.33
N THR A 130 2.77 -34.28 1.63
CA THR A 130 2.32 -33.82 0.31
C THR A 130 1.54 -32.53 0.51
N VAL A 131 2.12 -31.41 0.10
CA VAL A 131 1.39 -30.16 -0.12
C VAL A 131 0.87 -30.17 -1.55
N SER A 132 -0.44 -30.01 -1.72
CA SER A 132 -1.04 -29.68 -3.01
C SER A 132 -1.73 -28.35 -2.85
N SER A 133 -1.50 -27.42 -3.79
CA SER A 133 -2.45 -26.32 -4.00
C SER A 133 -3.80 -26.95 -4.36
N VAL A 134 -4.87 -26.44 -3.77
CA VAL A 134 -6.26 -26.83 -4.09
C VAL A 134 -7.04 -25.70 -4.75
N GLY A 135 -6.36 -24.59 -5.10
CA GLY A 135 -7.00 -23.35 -5.53
C GLY A 135 -7.71 -22.65 -4.37
N ASP A 136 -8.39 -21.55 -4.65
CA ASP A 136 -9.18 -20.78 -3.68
C ASP A 136 -10.51 -21.49 -3.34
N LEU A 137 -10.51 -22.29 -2.28
CA LEU A 137 -11.68 -22.99 -1.74
C LEU A 137 -12.54 -22.05 -0.87
N ASN A 138 -11.96 -21.02 -0.27
CA ASN A 138 -12.61 -20.16 0.72
C ASN A 138 -13.19 -18.85 0.13
N GLY A 139 -12.76 -18.45 -1.06
CA GLY A 139 -13.25 -17.32 -1.84
C GLY A 139 -12.56 -15.98 -1.58
N ASP A 140 -11.33 -15.97 -1.05
CA ASP A 140 -10.57 -14.75 -0.73
C ASP A 140 -9.62 -14.29 -1.85
N GLY A 141 -9.53 -15.06 -2.93
CA GLY A 141 -8.71 -14.76 -4.10
C GLY A 141 -7.27 -15.30 -4.01
N ILE A 142 -6.93 -16.09 -3.00
CA ILE A 142 -5.61 -16.72 -2.84
C ILE A 142 -5.75 -18.25 -2.99
N ASP A 143 -4.77 -18.88 -3.66
CA ASP A 143 -4.74 -20.34 -3.79
C ASP A 143 -4.52 -21.01 -2.40
N ASP A 144 -5.53 -21.74 -1.92
CA ASP A 144 -5.44 -22.49 -0.66
C ASP A 144 -4.53 -23.71 -0.78
N ILE A 145 -4.01 -24.17 0.37
CA ILE A 145 -3.19 -25.38 0.48
C ILE A 145 -3.87 -26.41 1.39
N VAL A 146 -3.93 -27.66 0.94
CA VAL A 146 -4.31 -28.79 1.81
C VAL A 146 -3.06 -29.52 2.31
N ILE A 147 -2.99 -29.70 3.64
CA ILE A 147 -1.95 -30.48 4.31
C ILE A 147 -2.55 -31.80 4.79
N GLY A 148 -2.15 -32.91 4.16
CA GLY A 148 -2.51 -34.25 4.62
C GLY A 148 -1.59 -34.73 5.74
N ILE A 149 -2.16 -35.20 6.86
CA ILE A 149 -1.44 -35.98 7.88
C ILE A 149 -1.85 -37.45 7.82
N PRO A 150 -1.16 -38.30 7.03
CA PRO A 150 -1.64 -39.65 6.75
C PRO A 150 -1.56 -40.63 7.94
N ARG A 151 -0.95 -40.27 9.07
CA ARG A 151 -0.77 -41.18 10.22
C ARG A 151 -0.80 -40.45 11.56
N THR A 152 -1.96 -40.39 12.20
CA THR A 152 -2.06 -40.16 13.65
C THR A 152 -2.11 -41.52 14.35
N PHE A 153 -1.11 -41.83 15.19
CA PHE A 153 -1.17 -43.01 16.07
C PHE A 153 -1.90 -42.59 17.35
N ASN A 154 -3.22 -42.72 17.38
CA ASN A 154 -3.92 -42.89 18.65
C ASN A 154 -3.78 -44.37 19.06
N GLN A 155 -3.58 -44.65 20.35
CA GLN A 155 -3.43 -46.01 20.91
C GLN A 155 -4.71 -46.88 20.81
N SER A 156 -5.55 -46.66 19.80
CA SER A 156 -6.70 -47.47 19.40
C SER A 156 -6.96 -47.25 17.92
N PHE A 157 -6.56 -48.23 17.11
CA PHE A 157 -6.52 -48.26 15.65
C PHE A 157 -7.67 -47.56 14.89
N SER A 158 -7.51 -46.26 14.57
CA SER A 158 -8.22 -45.61 13.48
C SER A 158 -7.27 -44.73 12.68
N PHE A 159 -7.12 -45.01 11.39
CA PHE A 159 -6.40 -44.13 10.45
C PHE A 159 -7.26 -42.90 10.15
N GLU A 160 -7.23 -41.91 11.05
CA GLU A 160 -7.91 -40.64 10.84
C GLU A 160 -6.88 -39.60 10.37
N GLY A 161 -6.89 -39.33 9.07
CA GLY A 161 -6.22 -38.17 8.50
C GLY A 161 -7.09 -36.93 8.71
N ALA A 162 -6.52 -35.87 9.25
CA ALA A 162 -7.15 -34.55 9.25
C ALA A 162 -6.65 -33.74 8.04
N ALA A 163 -7.54 -32.95 7.46
CA ALA A 163 -7.20 -31.90 6.49
C ALA A 163 -7.51 -30.55 7.14
N TYR A 164 -6.55 -29.63 7.06
CA TYR A 164 -6.72 -28.24 7.48
C TYR A 164 -6.65 -27.38 6.22
N VAL A 165 -7.62 -26.48 6.07
CA VAL A 165 -7.63 -25.41 5.06
C VAL A 165 -7.10 -24.17 5.76
N VAL A 166 -6.15 -23.48 5.12
CA VAL A 166 -5.63 -22.19 5.55
C VAL A 166 -5.72 -21.27 4.35
#